data_AF-A0A3Q7H3H5-F1
#
_entry.id   AF-A0A3Q7H3H5-F1
#
_cell.length_a   1.000
_cell.length_b   1.000
_cell.length_c   1.000
_cell.angle_alpha   90.00
_cell.angle_beta   90.00
_cell.angle_gamma   90.00
#
_symmetry.space_group_name_H-M   'P 1'
#
loop_
_entity.id
_entity.type
_entity.pdbx_description
1 polymer ?
#
loop_
_entity_poly.entity_id
_entity_poly.type
_entity_poly.pdbx_seq_one_letter_code
_entity_poly.pdbx_strand_id
1 'polypeptide(L)'
;MFMYIYTPLSYLGDIHNIEIISAMASQIRANYYSFFMSQFLLLTIISVVIALTTKEQEMDRITTLPGQPPVTFSQFSGYVSVNEGHGRALFYWLTQATTHHEKKPLVLWLNGGIGFGPLLV
;
A
#
# COMPACT_ATOMS: atom_id res chain seq x y z
N MET A 1 2.17 -22.81 -20.26
CA MET A 1 2.88 -24.10 -20.14
C MET A 1 1.84 -25.19 -20.01
N PHE A 2 1.70 -26.02 -21.03
CA PHE A 2 0.63 -27.01 -21.18
C PHE A 2 0.84 -28.15 -20.19
N MET A 3 -0.10 -28.39 -19.27
CA MET A 3 -0.08 -29.56 -18.41
C MET A 3 -0.81 -30.70 -19.15
N TYR A 4 -0.07 -31.44 -19.97
CA TYR A 4 -0.50 -32.74 -20.45
C TYR A 4 -0.47 -33.71 -19.27
N ILE A 5 -1.65 -34.06 -18.76
CA ILE A 5 -1.77 -35.16 -17.80
C ILE A 5 -1.76 -36.44 -18.62
N TYR A 6 -0.66 -37.19 -18.55
CA TYR A 6 -0.57 -38.55 -19.07
C TYR A 6 -1.54 -39.46 -18.29
N THR A 7 -2.54 -40.03 -18.95
CA THR A 7 -3.37 -41.11 -18.38
C THR A 7 -3.06 -42.44 -19.10
N PRO A 8 -2.51 -43.46 -18.42
CA PRO A 8 -2.29 -44.78 -19.01
C PRO A 8 -3.63 -45.47 -19.35
N LEU A 9 -3.68 -46.16 -20.48
CA LEU A 9 -4.89 -46.77 -21.07
C LEU A 9 -5.49 -47.95 -20.26
N SER A 10 -4.96 -48.28 -19.08
CA SER A 10 -5.34 -49.45 -18.29
C SER A 10 -6.52 -49.24 -17.32
N TYR A 11 -7.06 -48.01 -17.21
CA TYR A 11 -8.20 -47.68 -16.33
C TYR A 11 -9.53 -47.44 -17.08
N LEU A 12 -9.59 -47.74 -18.38
CA LEU A 12 -10.72 -47.40 -19.26
C LEU A 12 -11.98 -48.30 -19.09
N GLY A 13 -12.12 -48.98 -17.95
CA GLY A 13 -13.18 -49.98 -17.73
C GLY A 13 -14.29 -49.58 -16.75
N ASP A 14 -14.12 -48.54 -15.93
CA ASP A 14 -15.03 -48.25 -14.81
C ASP A 14 -15.45 -46.77 -14.79
N ILE A 15 -16.73 -46.53 -15.12
CA ILE A 15 -17.34 -45.20 -15.28
C ILE A 15 -17.25 -44.40 -13.96
N HIS A 16 -17.32 -45.07 -12.81
CA HIS A 16 -17.20 -44.42 -11.51
C HIS A 16 -15.83 -43.77 -11.28
N ASN A 17 -14.75 -44.40 -11.78
CA ASN A 17 -13.40 -43.83 -11.65
C ASN A 17 -13.20 -42.60 -12.56
N ILE A 18 -13.87 -42.57 -13.72
CA ILE A 18 -13.80 -41.43 -14.66
C ILE A 18 -14.52 -40.20 -14.08
N GLU A 19 -15.69 -40.40 -13.47
CA GLU A 19 -16.44 -39.30 -12.83
C GLU A 19 -15.63 -38.64 -11.71
N ILE A 20 -15.01 -39.44 -10.83
CA ILE A 20 -14.19 -38.95 -9.73
C ILE A 20 -12.98 -38.14 -10.25
N ILE A 21 -12.26 -38.66 -11.24
CA ILE A 21 -11.11 -37.96 -11.84
C ILE A 21 -11.55 -36.64 -12.50
N SER A 22 -12.69 -36.63 -13.19
CA SER A 22 -13.22 -35.42 -13.83
C SER A 22 -13.62 -34.35 -12.81
N ALA A 23 -14.22 -34.76 -11.69
CA ALA A 23 -14.60 -33.89 -10.59
C ALA A 23 -13.36 -33.30 -9.89
N MET A 24 -12.35 -34.12 -9.60
CA MET A 24 -11.08 -33.67 -9.03
C MET A 24 -10.37 -32.67 -9.95
N ALA A 25 -10.31 -32.94 -11.25
CA ALA A 25 -9.73 -32.01 -12.22
C ALA A 25 -10.51 -30.68 -12.29
N SER A 26 -11.84 -30.71 -12.17
CA SER A 26 -12.67 -29.51 -12.11
C SER A 26 -12.40 -28.67 -10.85
N GLN A 27 -12.29 -29.32 -9.70
CA GLN A 27 -11.97 -28.64 -8.44
C GLN A 27 -10.59 -27.97 -8.49
N ILE A 28 -9.60 -28.64 -9.06
CA ILE A 28 -8.25 -28.07 -9.24
C ILE A 28 -8.30 -26.84 -10.14
N ARG A 29 -9.03 -26.89 -11.26
CA ARG A 29 -9.22 -25.71 -12.13
C ARG A 29 -9.91 -24.56 -11.38
N ALA A 30 -10.97 -24.84 -10.62
CA ALA A 30 -11.67 -23.84 -9.83
C ALA A 30 -10.75 -23.20 -8.79
N ASN A 31 -9.94 -23.99 -8.09
CA ASN A 31 -8.95 -23.50 -7.12
C ASN A 31 -7.89 -22.63 -7.79
N TYR A 32 -7.40 -23.04 -8.97
CA TYR A 32 -6.48 -22.24 -9.78
C TYR A 32 -7.12 -20.88 -10.09
N TYR A 33 -8.29 -20.84 -10.72
CA TYR A 33 -8.96 -19.57 -11.04
C TYR A 33 -9.21 -18.71 -9.79
N SER A 34 -9.64 -19.32 -8.68
CA SER A 34 -9.84 -18.61 -7.40
C SER A 34 -8.54 -17.99 -6.89
N PHE A 35 -7.41 -18.67 -7.00
CA PHE A 35 -6.11 -18.13 -6.61
C PHE A 35 -5.68 -16.98 -7.52
N PHE A 36 -5.78 -17.13 -8.84
CA PHE A 36 -5.41 -16.05 -9.77
C PHE A 36 -6.30 -14.81 -9.60
N MET A 37 -7.59 -15.01 -9.39
CA MET A 37 -8.53 -13.90 -9.14
C MET A 37 -8.26 -13.20 -7.80
N SER A 38 -7.89 -13.94 -6.76
CA SER A 38 -7.53 -13.32 -5.47
C SER A 38 -6.23 -12.52 -5.55
N GLN A 39 -5.23 -12.99 -6.30
CA GLN A 39 -4.01 -12.22 -6.56
C GLN A 39 -4.29 -10.94 -7.35
N PHE A 40 -5.14 -11.02 -8.39
CA PHE A 40 -5.55 -9.83 -9.13
C PHE A 40 -6.27 -8.82 -8.24
N LEU A 41 -7.23 -9.28 -7.43
CA LEU A 41 -7.94 -8.42 -6.47
C LEU A 41 -6.96 -7.76 -5.48
N LEU A 42 -6.03 -8.53 -4.91
CA LEU A 42 -5.02 -8.01 -3.99
C LEU A 42 -4.18 -6.90 -4.65
N LEU A 43 -3.71 -7.11 -5.88
CA LEU A 43 -2.95 -6.10 -6.63
C LEU A 43 -3.77 -4.83 -6.88
N THR A 44 -5.05 -4.96 -7.21
CA THR A 44 -5.92 -3.79 -7.39
C THR A 44 -6.12 -3.01 -6.11
N ILE A 45 -6.30 -3.69 -4.97
CA ILE A 45 -6.43 -3.05 -3.65
C ILE A 45 -5.14 -2.31 -3.30
N ILE A 46 -3.98 -2.94 -3.46
CA ILE A 46 -2.68 -2.32 -3.19
C ILE A 46 -2.49 -1.06 -4.04
N SER A 47 -2.80 -1.13 -5.34
CA SER A 47 -2.71 0.01 -6.26
C SER A 47 -3.59 1.19 -5.81
N VAL A 48 -4.84 0.91 -5.42
CA VAL A 48 -5.78 1.91 -4.91
C VAL A 48 -5.29 2.52 -3.60
N VAL A 49 -4.79 1.72 -2.66
CA VAL A 49 -4.23 2.21 -1.39
C VAL A 49 -3.05 3.14 -1.64
N ILE A 50 -2.11 2.77 -2.53
CA ILE A 50 -0.98 3.62 -2.90
C ILE A 50 -1.45 4.94 -3.53
N ALA A 51 -2.45 4.90 -4.41
CA ALA A 51 -2.98 6.10 -5.06
C ALA A 51 -3.66 7.05 -4.04
N LEU A 52 -4.37 6.49 -3.05
CA LEU A 52 -5.00 7.29 -1.99
C LEU A 52 -3.97 7.95 -1.08
N THR A 53 -2.97 7.20 -0.61
CA THR A 53 -1.93 7.74 0.29
C THR A 53 -1.07 8.81 -0.38
N THR A 54 -0.74 8.63 -1.66
CA THR A 54 0.00 9.65 -2.44
C THR A 54 -0.81 10.92 -2.64
N LYS A 55 -2.13 10.80 -2.84
CA LYS A 55 -3.03 11.96 -2.95
C LYS A 55 -3.10 12.75 -1.64
N GLU A 56 -3.27 12.08 -0.51
CA GLU A 56 -3.28 12.74 0.81
C GLU A 56 -1.94 13.45 1.09
N GLN A 57 -0.82 12.79 0.80
CA GLN A 57 0.50 13.40 0.94
C GLN A 57 0.65 14.65 0.06
N GLU A 58 0.18 14.62 -1.19
CA GLU A 58 0.28 15.77 -2.09
C GLU A 58 -0.64 16.92 -1.67
N MET A 59 -1.77 16.64 -1.00
CA MET A 59 -2.61 17.69 -0.41
C MET A 59 -1.91 18.46 0.70
N ASP A 60 -1.02 17.79 1.44
CA ASP A 60 -0.20 18.41 2.48
C ASP A 60 1.03 19.14 1.91
N ARG A 61 1.23 19.13 0.58
CA ARG A 61 2.42 19.74 -0.03
C ARG A 61 2.39 21.25 0.04
N ILE A 62 3.46 21.82 0.56
CA ILE A 62 3.69 23.26 0.61
C ILE A 62 4.41 23.67 -0.67
N THR A 63 3.75 24.45 -1.51
CA THR A 63 4.32 24.96 -2.77
C THR A 63 5.20 26.18 -2.55
N THR A 64 4.76 27.11 -1.70
CA THR A 64 5.50 28.32 -1.31
C THR A 64 5.17 28.71 0.13
N LEU A 65 6.14 29.32 0.81
CA LEU A 65 5.92 29.96 2.10
C LEU A 65 6.18 31.46 1.99
N PRO A 66 5.38 32.32 2.63
CA PRO A 66 5.64 33.75 2.69
C PRO A 66 7.04 34.03 3.25
N GLY A 67 7.84 34.82 2.52
CA GLY A 67 9.21 35.20 2.95
C GLY A 67 10.28 34.13 2.77
N GLN A 68 9.92 32.91 2.33
CA GLN A 68 10.91 31.87 2.04
C GLN A 68 11.56 32.11 0.66
N PRO A 69 12.90 32.12 0.56
CA PRO A 69 13.56 32.14 -0.74
C PRO A 69 13.28 30.83 -1.51
N PRO A 70 13.52 30.79 -2.84
CA PRO A 70 13.33 29.56 -3.61
C PRO A 70 14.13 28.40 -3.02
N VAL A 71 13.44 27.29 -2.73
CA VAL A 71 14.03 26.06 -2.22
C VAL A 71 13.92 24.94 -3.26
N THR A 72 14.88 24.01 -3.24
CA THR A 72 14.95 22.89 -4.17
C THR A 72 14.46 21.56 -3.58
N PHE A 73 14.11 21.55 -2.29
CA PHE A 73 13.52 20.40 -1.63
C PHE A 73 12.00 20.50 -1.57
N SER A 74 11.33 19.35 -1.53
CA SER A 74 9.91 19.27 -1.25
C SER A 74 9.65 19.39 0.25
N GLN A 75 8.59 20.09 0.60
CA GLN A 75 8.13 20.25 1.98
C GLN A 75 6.63 20.03 2.06
N PHE A 76 6.19 19.47 3.19
CA PHE A 76 4.82 19.05 3.44
C PHE A 76 4.44 19.42 4.87
N SER A 77 3.21 19.82 5.12
CA SER A 77 2.69 20.04 6.47
C SER A 77 1.23 19.65 6.56
N GLY A 78 0.84 19.11 7.71
CA GLY A 78 -0.53 18.70 7.95
C GLY A 78 -0.75 18.33 9.42
N TYR A 79 -1.83 17.61 9.67
CA TYR A 79 -2.21 17.13 11.00
C TYR A 79 -2.37 15.62 10.99
N VAL A 80 -1.77 14.95 11.97
CA VAL A 80 -1.95 13.52 12.22
C VAL A 80 -2.82 13.34 13.45
N SER A 81 -3.98 12.70 13.29
CA SER A 81 -4.85 12.37 14.42
C SER A 81 -4.17 11.36 15.34
N VAL A 82 -4.05 11.69 16.63
CA VAL A 82 -3.46 10.81 17.66
C VAL A 82 -4.50 10.25 18.63
N ASN A 83 -5.68 10.88 18.70
CA ASN A 83 -6.81 10.34 19.43
C ASN A 83 -8.10 10.92 18.85
N GLU A 84 -8.80 10.11 18.06
CA GLU A 84 -10.05 10.51 17.40
C GLU A 84 -11.18 10.75 18.41
N GLY A 85 -11.29 9.90 19.44
CA GLY A 85 -12.33 10.02 20.48
C GLY A 85 -12.26 11.31 21.30
N HIS A 86 -11.09 11.97 21.32
CA HIS A 86 -10.88 13.25 21.97
C HIS A 86 -10.51 14.38 21.00
N GLY A 87 -10.61 14.14 19.69
CA GLY A 87 -10.27 15.14 18.66
C GLY A 87 -8.85 15.68 18.73
N ARG A 88 -7.88 14.89 19.23
CA ARG A 88 -6.49 15.33 19.35
C ARG A 88 -5.71 14.99 18.09
N ALA A 89 -5.03 15.98 17.55
CA ALA A 89 -4.12 15.83 16.42
C ALA A 89 -2.79 16.55 16.67
N LEU A 90 -1.72 16.03 16.06
CA LEU A 90 -0.40 16.66 16.06
C LEU A 90 -0.15 17.32 14.72
N PHE A 91 0.28 18.58 14.74
CA PHE A 91 0.81 19.25 13.57
C PHE A 91 2.20 18.69 13.23
N TYR A 92 2.49 18.56 11.93
CA TYR A 92 3.84 18.22 11.45
C TYR A 92 4.27 19.14 10.30
N TRP A 93 5.58 19.34 10.18
CA TRP A 93 6.22 19.93 9.01
C TRP A 93 7.43 19.07 8.62
N LEU A 94 7.35 18.47 7.43
CA LEU A 94 8.34 17.56 6.87
C LEU A 94 9.07 18.23 5.71
N THR A 95 10.39 18.20 5.74
CA THR A 95 11.25 18.59 4.61
C THR A 95 11.97 17.36 4.09
N GLN A 96 11.84 17.05 2.80
CA GLN A 96 12.56 15.94 2.18
C GLN A 96 14.02 16.34 1.87
N ALA A 97 14.90 15.35 1.82
CA ALA A 97 16.26 15.59 1.37
C ALA A 97 16.27 16.05 -0.11
N THR A 98 17.20 16.93 -0.46
CA THR A 98 17.32 17.45 -1.84
C THR A 98 17.78 16.40 -2.85
N THR A 99 18.49 15.36 -2.40
CA THR A 99 19.05 14.32 -3.28
C THR A 99 18.78 12.92 -2.72
N HIS A 100 18.30 12.02 -3.58
CA HIS A 100 18.03 10.61 -3.26
C HIS A 100 17.21 10.44 -1.97
N HIS A 101 16.13 11.22 -1.82
CA HIS A 101 15.33 11.27 -0.58
C HIS A 101 14.78 9.91 -0.17
N GLU A 102 14.48 9.04 -1.14
CA GLU A 102 14.03 7.67 -0.96
C GLU A 102 15.06 6.76 -0.28
N LYS A 103 16.35 7.17 -0.25
CA LYS A 103 17.46 6.43 0.38
C LYS A 103 17.96 7.09 1.66
N LYS A 104 17.41 8.24 2.05
CA LYS A 104 17.82 8.95 3.27
C LYS A 104 16.98 8.49 4.47
N PRO A 105 17.56 8.42 5.67
CA PRO A 105 16.79 8.09 6.86
C PRO A 105 15.80 9.20 7.19
N LEU A 106 14.68 8.81 7.83
CA LEU A 106 13.75 9.76 8.42
C LEU A 106 14.29 10.20 9.79
N VAL A 107 14.38 11.51 10.01
CA VAL A 107 14.76 12.09 11.30
C VAL A 107 13.56 12.80 11.90
N LEU A 108 13.13 12.35 13.07
CA LEU A 108 12.07 13.01 13.84
C LEU A 108 12.70 13.99 14.82
N TRP A 109 12.37 15.28 14.70
CA TRP A 109 12.79 16.32 15.62
C TRP A 109 11.64 16.71 16.56
N LEU A 110 11.85 16.53 17.86
CA LEU A 110 10.89 16.93 18.89
C LEU A 110 11.54 17.98 19.78
N ASN A 111 10.94 19.17 19.85
CA ASN A 111 11.36 20.17 20.81
C ASN A 111 10.81 19.81 22.19
N GLY A 112 11.63 19.97 23.24
CA GLY A 112 11.18 19.87 24.62
C GLY A 112 10.55 21.18 25.13
N GLY A 113 9.72 21.11 26.16
CA GLY A 113 9.15 22.27 26.85
C GLY A 113 7.75 21.99 27.42
N ILE A 114 7.39 22.68 28.50
CA ILE A 114 6.02 22.70 29.04
C ILE A 114 5.20 23.79 28.34
N GLY A 115 4.39 23.38 27.36
CA GLY A 115 3.02 23.86 27.13
C GLY A 115 2.70 25.33 26.80
N PHE A 116 3.65 26.26 26.70
CA PHE A 116 3.33 27.65 26.33
C PHE A 116 3.69 27.94 24.86
N GLY A 117 2.69 28.41 24.11
CA GLY A 117 2.72 28.68 22.66
C GLY A 117 3.67 29.82 22.23
N PRO A 118 3.72 30.14 20.92
CA PRO A 118 4.90 30.73 20.30
C PRO A 118 5.06 32.23 20.59
N LEU A 119 6.26 32.61 21.04
CA LEU A 119 6.83 33.89 20.63
C LEU A 119 7.11 33.79 19.14
N LEU A 120 6.33 34.54 18.35
CA LEU A 120 6.63 34.87 16.97
C LEU A 120 7.98 35.61 16.92
N VAL A 121 8.89 35.14 16.08
CA VAL A 121 9.87 35.97 15.38
C VAL A 121 9.88 35.51 13.93
#